data_AF-A0A7W0X9G9-F1
#
_entry.id   AF-A0A7W0X9G9-F1
#
_cell.length_a   1.000
_cell.length_b   1.000
_cell.length_c   1.000
_cell.angle_alpha   90.00
_cell.angle_beta   90.00
_cell.angle_gamma   90.00
#
_symmetry.space_group_name_H-M   'P 1'
#
loop_
_entity.id
_entity.type
_entity.pdbx_description
1 polymer ?
#
loop_
_entity_poly.entity_id
_entity_poly.type
_entity_poly.pdbx_seq_one_letter_code
_entity_poly.pdbx_strand_id
1 'polypeptide(L)'
;MCVRELKSQDLDEARLRSLASTRIVKVRVKHRRARVTVQTTLFGLEVRATGTAVREDGRWRIARLPSGAHVGRSLVERVPASSMFPTLKPYDTILVDQDAYLRAPPAIGDIVVFHPPVGALHAVTGTPACAKRPPKGQACAKAVRRNSKALFLKRIVAAPGDRISIRDGHVIRNGALVAEDYIRPSGSGGQGCDFPRTFTVAAGRYYMLGDNRGESDDSRYWGPVAATSIVGRVQRLGP
;
A
#
# COMPACT_ATOMS: atom_id res chain seq x y z
N MET A 1 32.57 31.07 -3.68
CA MET A 1 31.97 30.85 -5.00
C MET A 1 30.48 31.12 -4.93
N CYS A 2 29.98 32.06 -5.73
CA CYS A 2 28.57 32.41 -5.78
C CYS A 2 27.79 31.25 -6.42
N VAL A 3 26.94 30.56 -5.66
CA VAL A 3 26.11 29.48 -6.20
C VAL A 3 25.00 30.13 -7.02
N ARG A 4 25.21 30.24 -8.34
CA ARG A 4 24.17 30.69 -9.27
C ARG A 4 22.95 29.78 -9.09
N GLU A 5 21.81 30.37 -8.80
CA GLU A 5 20.57 29.64 -8.57
C GLU A 5 20.16 28.91 -9.87
N LEU A 6 20.08 27.58 -9.82
CA LEU A 6 19.78 26.74 -10.98
C LEU A 6 18.29 26.89 -11.35
N LYS A 7 18.02 27.36 -12.56
CA LYS A 7 16.66 27.52 -13.10
C LYS A 7 16.27 26.29 -13.93
N SER A 8 14.97 26.08 -14.18
CA SER A 8 14.47 24.93 -14.98
C SER A 8 15.13 24.85 -16.36
N GLN A 9 15.33 26.01 -17.01
CA GLN A 9 16.02 26.15 -18.30
C GLN A 9 17.49 25.65 -18.31
N ASP A 10 18.11 25.48 -17.14
CA ASP A 10 19.49 24.99 -17.01
C ASP A 10 19.57 23.44 -16.94
N LEU A 11 18.43 22.75 -16.99
CA LEU A 11 18.30 21.28 -16.97
C LEU A 11 18.15 20.73 -18.40
N ASP A 12 18.82 19.62 -18.71
CA ASP A 12 18.56 18.83 -19.92
C ASP A 12 17.23 18.08 -19.77
N GLU A 13 16.16 18.71 -20.27
CA GLU A 13 14.78 18.22 -20.19
C GLU A 13 14.40 17.23 -21.29
N ALA A 14 15.34 16.73 -22.12
CA ALA A 14 15.02 15.82 -23.23
C ALA A 14 14.15 14.62 -22.80
N ARG A 15 14.37 14.11 -21.58
CA ARG A 15 13.62 13.00 -20.97
C ARG A 15 12.23 13.39 -20.43
N LEU A 16 11.98 14.68 -20.17
CA LEU A 16 10.67 15.21 -19.79
C LEU A 16 9.84 15.58 -21.02
N ARG A 17 10.49 16.03 -22.10
CA ARG A 17 9.83 16.37 -23.36
C ARG A 17 9.16 15.17 -24.03
N SER A 18 9.60 13.95 -23.75
CA SER A 18 8.91 12.72 -24.18
C SER A 18 7.65 12.40 -23.36
N LEU A 19 7.32 13.19 -22.33
CA LEU A 19 6.13 13.05 -21.49
C LEU A 19 5.24 14.29 -21.67
N ALA A 20 4.42 14.30 -22.72
CA ALA A 20 3.45 15.35 -22.99
C ALA A 20 2.62 15.62 -21.72
N SER A 21 2.67 16.85 -21.18
CA SER A 21 2.12 17.36 -19.90
C SER A 21 3.07 17.51 -18.71
N THR A 22 4.34 17.09 -18.79
CA THR A 22 5.27 17.21 -17.65
C THR A 22 6.05 18.53 -17.65
N ARG A 23 6.01 19.28 -16.55
CA ARG A 23 6.76 20.53 -16.34
C ARG A 23 7.53 20.54 -15.03
N ILE A 24 8.69 21.20 -15.00
CA ILE A 24 9.44 21.42 -13.75
C ILE A 24 8.80 22.55 -12.96
N VAL A 25 8.48 22.29 -11.69
CA VAL A 25 7.86 23.29 -10.79
C VAL A 25 8.78 23.70 -9.65
N LYS A 26 9.85 22.94 -9.37
CA LYS A 26 10.82 23.29 -8.32
C LYS A 26 12.17 22.63 -8.54
N VAL A 27 13.24 23.38 -8.28
CA VAL A 27 14.62 22.87 -8.26
C VAL A 27 15.29 23.31 -6.95
N ARG A 28 15.98 22.38 -6.27
CA ARG A 28 16.78 22.67 -5.07
C ARG A 28 18.16 22.05 -5.21
N VAL A 29 19.20 22.87 -5.27
CA VAL A 29 20.58 22.42 -5.44
C VAL A 29 21.24 22.18 -4.08
N LYS A 30 21.96 21.06 -3.94
CA LYS A 30 22.84 20.78 -2.80
C LYS A 30 24.12 20.09 -3.29
N HIS A 31 25.23 20.81 -3.27
CA HIS A 31 26.53 20.35 -3.80
C HIS A 31 26.43 19.88 -5.26
N ARG A 32 26.76 18.61 -5.55
CA ARG A 32 26.76 18.02 -6.91
C ARG A 32 25.43 17.37 -7.31
N ARG A 33 24.36 17.60 -6.55
CA ARG A 33 23.02 17.04 -6.80
C ARG A 33 21.96 18.14 -6.73
N ALA A 34 20.92 18.01 -7.53
CA ALA A 34 19.74 18.84 -7.47
C ALA A 34 18.50 17.96 -7.26
N ARG A 35 17.62 18.37 -6.35
CA ARG A 35 16.29 17.78 -6.21
C ARG A 35 15.35 18.52 -7.14
N VAL A 36 14.68 17.79 -8.03
CA VAL A 36 13.78 18.36 -9.04
C VAL A 36 12.37 17.86 -8.75
N THR A 37 11.41 18.78 -8.63
CA THR A 37 9.98 18.44 -8.57
C THR A 37 9.36 18.79 -9.90
N VAL A 38 8.67 17.82 -10.48
CA VAL A 38 7.86 18.01 -11.68
C VAL A 38 6.39 17.94 -11.32
N GLN A 39 5.58 18.59 -12.14
CA GLN A 39 4.14 18.44 -12.16
C GLN A 39 3.74 17.86 -13.52
N THR A 40 2.85 16.88 -13.53
CA THR A 40 2.34 16.22 -14.73
C THR A 40 0.88 15.85 -14.53
N THR A 41 0.16 15.61 -15.62
CA THR A 41 -1.25 15.21 -15.55
C THR A 41 -1.34 13.70 -15.74
N LEU A 42 -1.81 12.97 -14.73
CA LEU A 42 -2.05 11.53 -14.80
C LEU A 42 -3.53 11.25 -14.53
N PHE A 43 -4.22 10.60 -15.46
CA PHE A 43 -5.64 10.27 -15.33
C PHE A 43 -6.53 11.49 -15.00
N GLY A 44 -6.22 12.65 -15.59
CA GLY A 44 -6.91 13.92 -15.32
C GLY A 44 -6.56 14.58 -13.98
N LEU A 45 -5.62 14.02 -13.20
CA LEU A 45 -5.16 14.57 -11.94
C LEU A 45 -3.79 15.24 -12.11
N GLU A 46 -3.65 16.44 -11.56
CA GLU A 46 -2.36 17.12 -11.44
C GLU A 46 -1.53 16.44 -10.35
N VAL A 47 -0.56 15.63 -10.76
CA VAL A 47 0.36 14.94 -9.85
C VAL A 47 1.69 15.68 -9.78
N ARG A 48 2.30 15.66 -8.60
CA ARG A 48 3.68 16.11 -8.39
C ARG A 48 4.57 14.94 -8.05
N ALA A 49 5.74 14.88 -8.65
CA ALA A 49 6.70 13.83 -8.36
C ALA A 49 8.09 14.46 -8.16
N THR A 50 8.92 13.85 -7.31
CA THR A 50 10.27 14.36 -7.01
C THR A 50 11.36 13.38 -7.45
N GLY A 51 12.34 13.90 -8.18
CA GLY A 51 13.47 13.17 -8.73
C GLY A 51 14.80 13.83 -8.35
N THR A 52 15.89 13.28 -8.88
CA THR A 52 17.24 13.85 -8.71
C THR A 52 17.83 14.15 -10.06
N ALA A 53 18.44 15.34 -10.18
CA ALA A 53 19.32 15.68 -11.27
C ALA A 53 20.78 15.70 -10.78
N VAL A 54 21.68 15.24 -11.63
CA VAL A 54 23.13 15.20 -11.41
C VAL A 54 23.82 16.03 -12.48
N ARG A 55 25.03 16.48 -12.20
CA ARG A 55 25.82 17.28 -13.15
C ARG A 55 26.77 16.36 -13.92
N GLU A 56 26.57 16.24 -15.23
CA GLU A 56 27.35 15.44 -16.19
C GLU A 56 27.76 16.36 -17.35
N ASP A 57 29.05 16.35 -17.70
CA ASP A 57 29.64 17.16 -18.79
C ASP A 57 29.26 18.65 -18.75
N GLY A 58 29.27 19.22 -17.54
CA GLY A 58 28.93 20.62 -17.31
C GLY A 58 27.43 20.94 -17.31
N ARG A 59 26.56 20.01 -17.73
CA ARG A 59 25.09 20.16 -17.78
C ARG A 59 24.42 19.36 -16.66
N TRP A 60 23.21 19.78 -16.27
CA TRP A 60 22.42 19.03 -15.29
C TRP A 60 21.44 18.10 -16.00
N ARG A 61 21.47 16.81 -15.67
CA ARG A 61 20.61 15.79 -16.27
C ARG A 61 19.74 15.13 -15.21
N ILE A 62 18.47 14.87 -15.53
CA ILE A 62 17.56 14.15 -14.63
C ILE A 62 17.95 12.67 -14.61
N ALA A 63 18.63 12.26 -13.54
CA ALA A 63 19.17 10.92 -13.36
C ALA A 63 18.06 9.88 -13.18
N ARG A 64 16.97 10.24 -12.49
CA ARG A 64 15.84 9.37 -12.21
C ARG A 64 14.53 10.11 -12.46
N LEU A 65 13.64 9.50 -13.25
CA LEU A 65 12.27 9.98 -13.36
C LEU A 65 11.67 10.11 -11.95
N PRO A 66 10.98 11.21 -11.66
CA PRO A 66 10.53 11.48 -10.32
C PRO A 66 9.56 10.38 -9.83
N SER A 67 9.89 9.77 -8.69
CA SER A 67 9.15 8.67 -8.07
C SER A 67 8.17 9.19 -7.01
N GLY A 68 7.06 8.49 -6.81
CA GLY A 68 5.99 8.92 -5.89
C GLY A 68 5.24 10.09 -6.51
N ALA A 69 4.38 9.83 -7.49
CA ALA A 69 3.44 10.83 -7.97
C ALA A 69 2.42 11.09 -6.85
N HIS A 70 2.24 12.34 -6.44
CA HIS A 70 1.32 12.73 -5.38
C HIS A 70 0.25 13.67 -5.91
N VAL A 71 -0.99 13.51 -5.45
CA VAL A 71 -2.05 14.52 -5.58
C VAL A 71 -2.28 15.10 -4.20
N GLY A 72 -1.77 16.31 -3.94
CA GLY A 72 -1.74 16.85 -2.57
C GLY A 72 -0.93 15.96 -1.64
N ARG A 73 -1.57 15.39 -0.61
CA ARG A 73 -0.98 14.40 0.30
C ARG A 73 -1.19 12.96 -0.17
N SER A 74 -1.97 12.70 -1.20
CA SER A 74 -2.26 11.34 -1.67
C SER A 74 -1.11 10.75 -2.48
N LEU A 75 -0.90 9.44 -2.42
CA LEU A 75 0.10 8.73 -3.20
C LEU A 75 -0.53 8.11 -4.45
N VAL A 76 0.16 8.16 -5.58
CA VAL A 76 -0.21 7.39 -6.78
C VAL A 76 0.79 6.25 -6.91
N GLU A 77 0.28 5.02 -6.82
CA GLU A 77 1.09 3.80 -6.79
C GLU A 77 0.57 2.80 -7.83
N ARG A 78 1.43 1.87 -8.24
CA ARG A 78 1.01 0.70 -9.01
C ARG A 78 0.84 -0.50 -8.10
N VAL A 79 -0.19 -1.29 -8.35
CA VAL A 79 -0.44 -2.54 -7.62
C VAL A 79 0.67 -3.54 -7.92
N PRO A 80 1.47 -3.97 -6.92
CA PRO A 80 2.70 -4.72 -7.17
C PRO A 80 2.47 -6.23 -7.33
N ALA A 81 1.34 -6.76 -6.85
CA ALA A 81 1.10 -8.19 -6.73
C ALA A 81 -0.38 -8.56 -6.87
N SER A 82 -0.66 -9.83 -7.13
CA SER A 82 -2.00 -10.38 -7.39
C SER A 82 -2.86 -10.61 -6.14
N SER A 83 -2.38 -10.28 -4.94
CA SER A 83 -3.11 -10.55 -3.68
C SER A 83 -4.50 -9.89 -3.58
N MET A 84 -4.76 -8.85 -4.37
CA MET A 84 -6.05 -8.14 -4.45
C MET A 84 -6.86 -8.49 -5.72
N PHE A 85 -6.41 -9.44 -6.52
CA PHE A 85 -7.17 -9.93 -7.67
C PHE A 85 -8.45 -10.65 -7.18
N PRO A 86 -9.62 -10.47 -7.81
CA PRO A 86 -9.86 -9.78 -9.09
C PRO A 86 -10.10 -8.27 -8.97
N THR A 87 -10.33 -7.74 -7.76
CA THR A 87 -10.68 -6.33 -7.54
C THR A 87 -9.63 -5.37 -8.08
N LEU A 88 -8.36 -5.67 -7.83
CA LEU A 88 -7.20 -4.93 -8.32
C LEU A 88 -6.23 -5.89 -8.98
N LYS A 89 -5.88 -5.62 -10.24
CA LYS A 89 -4.95 -6.42 -11.03
C LYS A 89 -3.52 -5.89 -10.85
N PRO A 90 -2.50 -6.75 -10.98
CA PRO A 90 -1.12 -6.28 -11.06
C PRO A 90 -0.99 -5.16 -12.11
N TYR A 91 -0.25 -4.12 -11.75
CA TYR A 91 -0.02 -2.91 -12.55
C TYR A 91 -1.19 -1.92 -12.66
N ASP A 92 -2.36 -2.21 -12.08
CA ASP A 92 -3.41 -1.19 -11.90
C ASP A 92 -2.82 0.03 -11.19
N THR A 93 -3.25 1.22 -11.60
CA THR A 93 -2.86 2.46 -10.92
C THR A 93 -3.90 2.82 -9.87
N ILE A 94 -3.43 3.10 -8.67
CA ILE A 94 -4.25 3.44 -7.53
C ILE A 94 -3.85 4.79 -6.95
N LEU A 95 -4.84 5.50 -6.42
CA LEU A 95 -4.66 6.65 -5.54
C LEU A 95 -4.82 6.19 -4.10
N VAL A 96 -3.83 6.46 -3.27
CA VAL A 96 -3.85 6.24 -1.82
C VAL A 96 -4.16 7.58 -1.16
N ASP A 97 -5.41 7.78 -0.79
CA ASP A 97 -5.89 8.92 -0.04
C ASP A 97 -5.40 8.84 1.41
N GLN A 98 -4.36 9.63 1.72
CA GLN A 98 -3.74 9.68 3.04
C GLN A 98 -4.55 10.51 4.05
N ASP A 99 -5.57 11.23 3.60
CA ASP A 99 -6.43 12.06 4.44
C ASP A 99 -7.80 11.40 4.71
N ALA A 100 -8.05 10.22 4.10
CA ALA A 100 -9.29 9.46 4.19
C ALA A 100 -9.80 9.26 5.62
N TYR A 101 -8.88 9.15 6.58
CA TYR A 101 -9.17 8.81 7.98
C TYR A 101 -8.97 9.96 8.98
N LEU A 102 -8.86 11.21 8.50
CA LEU A 102 -8.77 12.37 9.39
C LEU A 102 -10.08 12.67 10.14
N ARG A 103 -11.22 12.33 9.53
CA ARG A 103 -12.57 12.63 10.06
C ARG A 103 -13.38 11.41 10.45
N ALA A 104 -12.96 10.22 10.02
CA ALA A 104 -13.64 8.96 10.29
C ALA A 104 -12.62 7.82 10.41
N PRO A 105 -12.86 6.81 11.26
CA PRO A 105 -11.99 5.64 11.32
C PRO A 105 -12.10 4.81 10.03
N PRO A 106 -11.10 3.96 9.73
CA PRO A 106 -11.20 2.96 8.67
C PRO A 106 -12.45 2.09 8.82
N ALA A 107 -13.15 1.86 7.71
CA ALA A 107 -14.39 1.12 7.67
C ALA A 107 -14.18 -0.30 7.12
N ILE A 108 -15.12 -1.18 7.45
CA ILE A 108 -15.24 -2.47 6.77
C ILE A 108 -15.39 -2.24 5.26
N GLY A 109 -14.66 -3.03 4.48
CA GLY A 109 -14.71 -2.98 3.02
C GLY A 109 -13.68 -2.02 2.41
N ASP A 110 -13.10 -1.09 3.19
CA ASP A 110 -12.03 -0.24 2.70
C ASP A 110 -10.83 -1.08 2.24
N ILE A 111 -10.30 -0.79 1.06
CA ILE A 111 -8.98 -1.27 0.63
C ILE A 111 -7.96 -0.25 1.12
N VAL A 112 -6.94 -0.71 1.83
CA VAL A 112 -5.97 0.17 2.48
C VAL A 112 -4.53 -0.19 2.14
N VAL A 113 -3.70 0.84 2.05
CA VAL A 113 -2.25 0.69 2.11
C VAL A 113 -1.79 0.84 3.55
N PHE A 114 -0.90 -0.02 4.01
CA PHE A 114 -0.41 -0.01 5.39
C PHE A 114 1.02 -0.54 5.50
N HIS A 115 1.66 -0.23 6.62
CA HIS A 115 2.93 -0.82 7.02
C HIS A 115 2.67 -2.13 7.80
N PRO A 116 3.02 -3.31 7.24
CA PRO A 116 2.74 -4.57 7.89
C PRO A 116 3.71 -4.83 9.06
N PRO A 117 3.37 -5.75 9.97
CA PRO A 117 4.30 -6.22 11.00
C PRO A 117 5.60 -6.75 10.37
N VAL A 118 6.72 -6.65 11.10
CA VAL A 118 7.95 -7.34 10.65
C VAL A 118 7.73 -8.85 10.58
N GLY A 119 8.35 -9.51 9.61
CA GLY A 119 8.10 -10.94 9.34
C GLY A 119 6.84 -11.22 8.51
N ALA A 120 6.02 -10.22 8.20
CA ALA A 120 4.84 -10.39 7.33
C ALA A 120 5.19 -10.77 5.88
N LEU A 121 6.42 -10.49 5.43
CA LEU A 121 6.91 -10.96 4.14
C LEU A 121 7.52 -12.35 4.33
N HIS A 122 6.84 -13.39 3.85
CA HIS A 122 7.28 -14.78 3.98
C HIS A 122 8.69 -15.05 3.40
N ALA A 123 9.15 -14.23 2.45
CA ALA A 123 10.49 -14.31 1.86
C ALA A 123 11.64 -14.02 2.85
N VAL A 124 11.36 -13.50 4.05
CA VAL A 124 12.36 -13.28 5.10
C VAL A 124 12.26 -14.41 6.13
N THR A 125 12.88 -15.55 5.83
CA THR A 125 12.91 -16.74 6.69
C THR A 125 13.38 -16.39 8.11
N GLY A 126 12.66 -16.86 9.14
CA GLY A 126 13.09 -16.82 10.55
C GLY A 126 12.57 -15.66 11.40
N THR A 127 11.89 -14.65 10.84
CA THR A 127 11.26 -13.58 11.65
C THR A 127 9.76 -13.86 11.86
N PRO A 128 9.30 -14.12 13.09
CA PRO A 128 7.88 -14.36 13.33
C PRO A 128 7.05 -13.07 13.13
N ALA A 129 5.99 -13.15 12.34
CA ALA A 129 5.02 -12.07 12.19
C ALA A 129 3.93 -12.08 13.28
N CYS A 130 3.67 -13.25 13.84
CA CYS A 130 2.72 -13.46 14.92
C CYS A 130 3.44 -13.44 16.29
N ALA A 131 2.91 -12.67 17.24
CA ALA A 131 3.53 -12.52 18.56
C ALA A 131 3.53 -13.81 19.39
N LYS A 132 2.54 -14.69 19.15
CA LYS A 132 2.45 -16.02 19.76
C LYS A 132 1.86 -16.98 18.73
N ARG A 133 2.50 -18.13 18.52
CA ARG A 133 1.97 -19.16 17.62
C ARG A 133 0.51 -19.48 17.99
N PRO A 134 -0.45 -19.36 17.05
CA PRO A 134 -1.84 -19.62 17.37
C PRO A 134 -2.07 -21.13 17.55
N PRO A 135 -3.08 -21.52 18.36
CA PRO A 135 -3.58 -22.89 18.40
C PRO A 135 -3.99 -23.39 17.00
N LYS A 136 -4.02 -24.71 16.80
CA LYS A 136 -4.50 -25.31 15.56
C LYS A 136 -5.92 -24.82 15.24
N GLY A 137 -6.14 -24.39 14.00
CA GLY A 137 -7.43 -23.89 13.51
C GLY A 137 -7.79 -22.47 13.96
N GLN A 138 -6.83 -21.70 14.48
CA GLN A 138 -7.00 -20.28 14.81
C GLN A 138 -5.99 -19.43 14.03
N ALA A 139 -6.44 -18.30 13.51
CA ALA A 139 -5.55 -17.33 12.88
C ALA A 139 -4.69 -16.64 13.94
N CYS A 140 -3.64 -15.94 13.51
CA CYS A 140 -2.89 -15.11 14.43
C CYS A 140 -3.79 -14.03 15.06
N ALA A 141 -3.90 -14.03 16.39
CA ALA A 141 -4.73 -13.05 17.12
C ALA A 141 -3.98 -11.73 17.41
N LYS A 142 -2.64 -11.74 17.35
CA LYS A 142 -1.80 -10.58 17.71
C LYS A 142 -0.52 -10.55 16.90
N ALA A 143 -0.37 -9.49 16.12
CA ALA A 143 0.88 -9.17 15.43
C ALA A 143 2.01 -8.83 16.39
N VAL A 144 3.25 -9.04 15.93
CA VAL A 144 4.42 -8.44 16.57
C VAL A 144 4.31 -6.90 16.60
N ARG A 145 5.01 -6.27 17.54
CA ARG A 145 4.88 -4.82 17.80
C ARG A 145 5.51 -3.94 16.72
N ARG A 146 6.60 -4.40 16.10
CA ARG A 146 7.38 -3.61 15.14
C ARG A 146 6.81 -3.80 13.74
N ASN A 147 6.70 -2.72 12.98
CA ASN A 147 6.31 -2.77 11.57
C ASN A 147 7.52 -2.65 10.64
N SER A 148 7.38 -3.21 9.44
CA SER A 148 8.30 -3.00 8.31
C SER A 148 8.02 -1.65 7.64
N LYS A 149 9.00 -1.14 6.89
CA LYS A 149 8.82 0.02 5.99
C LYS A 149 8.14 -0.35 4.67
N ALA A 150 7.96 -1.64 4.39
CA ALA A 150 7.23 -2.10 3.22
C ALA A 150 5.78 -1.58 3.23
N LEU A 151 5.16 -1.52 2.06
CA LEU A 151 3.76 -1.15 1.88
C LEU A 151 2.99 -2.37 1.39
N PHE A 152 1.94 -2.73 2.12
CA PHE A 152 1.03 -3.81 1.76
C PHE A 152 -0.34 -3.23 1.46
N LEU A 153 -1.08 -3.93 0.60
CA LEU A 153 -2.42 -3.58 0.16
C LEU A 153 -3.38 -4.71 0.50
N LYS A 154 -4.42 -4.44 1.30
CA LYS A 154 -5.42 -5.42 1.76
C LYS A 154 -6.78 -4.76 2.00
N ARG A 155 -7.85 -5.54 2.02
CA ARG A 155 -9.21 -5.09 2.38
C ARG A 155 -9.48 -5.32 3.86
N ILE A 156 -10.06 -4.33 4.53
CA ILE A 156 -10.54 -4.47 5.91
C ILE A 156 -11.79 -5.34 5.93
N VAL A 157 -11.73 -6.47 6.64
CA VAL A 157 -12.86 -7.42 6.77
C VAL A 157 -13.43 -7.48 8.19
N ALA A 158 -12.69 -7.01 9.20
CA ALA A 158 -13.19 -6.84 10.57
C ALA A 158 -12.53 -5.63 11.25
N ALA A 159 -13.33 -4.93 12.05
CA ALA A 159 -13.01 -3.71 12.77
C ALA A 159 -12.78 -4.00 14.27
N PRO A 160 -12.32 -3.02 15.07
CA PRO A 160 -12.16 -3.19 16.50
C PRO A 160 -13.42 -3.75 17.19
N GLY A 161 -13.28 -4.81 17.98
CA GLY A 161 -14.38 -5.44 18.71
C GLY A 161 -15.12 -6.56 17.96
N ASP A 162 -14.93 -6.67 16.64
CA ASP A 162 -15.55 -7.75 15.87
C ASP A 162 -15.01 -9.12 16.27
N ARG A 163 -15.89 -10.12 16.26
CA ARG A 163 -15.56 -11.54 16.39
C ARG A 163 -15.42 -12.15 15.01
N ILE A 164 -14.28 -12.74 14.69
CA ILE A 164 -14.00 -13.29 13.36
C ILE A 164 -13.52 -14.74 13.41
N SER A 165 -14.01 -15.54 12.47
CA SER A 165 -13.48 -16.86 12.07
C SER A 165 -13.51 -16.97 10.55
N ILE A 166 -12.76 -17.92 9.99
CA ILE A 166 -12.73 -18.18 8.55
C ILE A 166 -13.08 -19.64 8.31
N ARG A 167 -14.05 -19.89 7.43
CA ARG A 167 -14.51 -21.23 7.02
C ARG A 167 -14.67 -21.28 5.52
N ASP A 168 -14.16 -22.32 4.89
CA ASP A 168 -14.07 -22.49 3.44
C ASP A 168 -13.47 -21.25 2.74
N GLY A 169 -12.52 -20.58 3.40
CA GLY A 169 -11.93 -19.33 2.93
C GLY A 169 -12.82 -18.09 3.04
N HIS A 170 -14.04 -18.19 3.58
CA HIS A 170 -14.98 -17.09 3.78
C HIS A 170 -14.96 -16.53 5.21
N VAL A 171 -15.16 -15.22 5.33
CA VAL A 171 -15.23 -14.55 6.63
C VAL A 171 -16.59 -14.80 7.29
N ILE A 172 -16.55 -15.26 8.54
CA ILE A 172 -17.69 -15.21 9.47
C ILE A 172 -17.40 -14.10 10.46
N ARG A 173 -18.19 -13.02 10.42
CA ARG A 173 -18.05 -11.85 11.29
C ARG A 173 -19.27 -11.76 12.21
N ASN A 174 -19.02 -11.68 13.51
CA ASN A 174 -20.05 -11.61 14.57
C ASN A 174 -21.10 -12.75 14.47
N GLY A 175 -20.66 -13.92 14.02
CA GLY A 175 -21.52 -15.11 13.87
C GLY A 175 -22.24 -15.22 12.51
N ALA A 176 -22.20 -14.19 11.67
CA ALA A 176 -22.82 -14.19 10.35
C ALA A 176 -21.78 -14.39 9.23
N LEU A 177 -22.13 -15.17 8.21
CA LEU A 177 -21.36 -15.26 6.97
C LEU A 177 -21.37 -13.89 6.28
N VAL A 178 -20.21 -13.40 5.89
CA VAL A 178 -20.08 -12.17 5.12
C VAL A 178 -20.31 -12.48 3.64
N ALA A 179 -21.09 -11.66 2.95
CA ALA A 179 -21.20 -11.70 1.49
C ALA A 179 -19.94 -11.09 0.86
N GLU A 180 -19.25 -11.86 0.03
CA GLU A 180 -17.90 -11.53 -0.45
C GLU A 180 -17.76 -11.70 -1.97
N ASP A 181 -18.64 -11.05 -2.74
CA ASP A 181 -18.68 -11.17 -4.21
C ASP A 181 -17.41 -10.69 -4.93
N TYR A 182 -16.51 -10.05 -4.18
CA TYR A 182 -15.23 -9.52 -4.65
C TYR A 182 -14.05 -10.51 -4.55
N ILE A 183 -14.24 -11.71 -3.97
CA ILE A 183 -13.12 -12.60 -3.68
C ILE A 183 -12.86 -13.61 -4.79
N ARG A 184 -11.59 -14.00 -4.93
CA ARG A 184 -11.21 -15.29 -5.51
C ARG A 184 -10.97 -16.28 -4.36
N PRO A 185 -11.82 -17.31 -4.19
CA PRO A 185 -11.63 -18.31 -3.14
C PRO A 185 -10.31 -19.07 -3.29
N SER A 186 -9.83 -19.68 -2.21
CA SER A 186 -8.64 -20.52 -2.22
C SER A 186 -8.99 -21.95 -2.65
N GLY A 187 -8.48 -22.41 -3.80
CA GLY A 187 -8.51 -23.82 -4.25
C GLY A 187 -9.87 -24.53 -4.19
N SER A 188 -9.86 -25.85 -4.40
CA SER A 188 -11.05 -26.71 -4.28
C SER A 188 -11.49 -26.81 -2.81
N GLY A 189 -12.22 -25.81 -2.31
CA GLY A 189 -12.88 -25.84 -1.00
C GLY A 189 -12.07 -25.28 0.18
N GLY A 190 -11.37 -24.15 0.04
CA GLY A 190 -10.86 -23.41 1.22
C GLY A 190 -9.63 -24.01 1.92
N GLN A 191 -9.15 -25.17 1.47
CA GLN A 191 -8.09 -25.92 2.16
C GLN A 191 -6.82 -25.07 2.36
N GLY A 192 -6.37 -24.97 3.61
CA GLY A 192 -5.20 -24.20 4.02
C GLY A 192 -5.45 -22.75 4.46
N CYS A 193 -6.67 -22.24 4.26
CA CYS A 193 -7.06 -20.87 4.61
C CYS A 193 -8.03 -20.78 5.80
N ASP A 194 -8.38 -21.93 6.39
CA ASP A 194 -9.45 -22.05 7.37
C ASP A 194 -9.00 -21.90 8.82
N PHE A 195 -9.72 -21.04 9.51
CA PHE A 195 -9.53 -20.70 10.92
C PHE A 195 -10.89 -20.68 11.63
N PRO A 196 -11.50 -21.86 11.83
CA PRO A 196 -12.88 -21.97 12.31
C PRO A 196 -13.05 -21.51 13.77
N ARG A 197 -11.96 -21.37 14.53
CA ARG A 197 -12.02 -20.86 15.90
C ARG A 197 -12.09 -19.34 15.90
N THR A 198 -13.20 -18.83 16.42
CA THR A 198 -13.45 -17.39 16.54
C THR A 198 -12.50 -16.71 17.52
N PHE A 199 -12.07 -15.49 17.19
CA PHE A 199 -11.40 -14.59 18.12
C PHE A 199 -11.89 -13.15 17.95
N THR A 200 -11.66 -12.31 18.96
CA THR A 200 -12.04 -10.90 18.93
C THR A 200 -10.90 -10.02 18.43
N VAL A 201 -11.18 -9.14 17.47
CA VAL A 201 -10.24 -8.13 17.00
C VAL A 201 -10.02 -7.09 18.09
N ALA A 202 -8.76 -6.92 18.51
CA ALA A 202 -8.42 -6.00 19.58
C ALA A 202 -8.76 -4.54 19.25
N ALA A 203 -9.00 -3.74 20.29
CA ALA A 203 -9.27 -2.31 20.18
C ALA A 203 -8.21 -1.58 19.33
N GLY A 204 -8.64 -0.65 18.48
CA GLY A 204 -7.75 0.14 17.62
C GLY A 204 -7.03 -0.67 16.53
N ARG A 205 -7.45 -1.91 16.26
CA ARG A 205 -6.89 -2.76 15.21
C ARG A 205 -7.93 -3.23 14.22
N TYR A 206 -7.47 -3.51 13.01
CA TYR A 206 -8.27 -3.99 11.89
C TYR A 206 -7.71 -5.32 11.39
N TYR A 207 -8.60 -6.24 11.08
CA TYR A 207 -8.25 -7.50 10.43
C TYR A 207 -8.49 -7.35 8.93
N MET A 208 -7.47 -7.67 8.14
CA MET A 208 -7.47 -7.39 6.71
C MET A 208 -6.99 -8.59 5.90
N LEU A 209 -7.68 -8.84 4.79
CA LEU A 209 -7.44 -9.97 3.91
C LEU A 209 -7.17 -9.50 2.48
N GLY A 210 -6.47 -10.33 1.72
CA GLY A 210 -6.46 -10.18 0.27
C GLY A 210 -7.76 -10.71 -0.32
N ASP A 211 -8.21 -10.06 -1.38
CA ASP A 211 -9.36 -10.54 -2.15
C ASP A 211 -9.02 -11.87 -2.86
N ASN A 212 -7.74 -12.11 -3.14
CA ASN A 212 -7.22 -13.36 -3.65
C ASN A 212 -6.81 -14.29 -2.51
N ARG A 213 -7.77 -15.06 -1.98
CA ARG A 213 -7.61 -15.79 -0.70
C ARG A 213 -6.46 -16.78 -0.70
N GLY A 214 -6.21 -17.45 -1.82
CA GLY A 214 -5.12 -18.43 -1.93
C GLY A 214 -3.73 -17.82 -2.10
N GLU A 215 -3.64 -16.57 -2.58
CA GLU A 215 -2.37 -15.93 -2.98
C GLU A 215 -2.05 -14.68 -2.14
N SER A 216 -2.52 -14.67 -0.89
CA SER A 216 -2.44 -13.50 -0.03
C SER A 216 -1.83 -13.84 1.32
N ASP A 217 -0.58 -13.43 1.51
CA ASP A 217 -0.04 -13.18 2.83
C ASP A 217 -0.82 -12.01 3.44
N ASP A 218 -1.61 -12.28 4.49
CA ASP A 218 -2.47 -11.29 5.16
C ASP A 218 -2.63 -11.54 6.68
N SER A 219 -3.61 -10.90 7.31
CA SER A 219 -3.85 -11.01 8.76
C SER A 219 -4.11 -12.44 9.25
N ARG A 220 -4.31 -13.42 8.37
CA ARG A 220 -4.29 -14.84 8.76
C ARG A 220 -2.97 -15.25 9.42
N TYR A 221 -1.85 -14.73 8.90
CA TYR A 221 -0.50 -15.09 9.34
C TYR A 221 0.04 -14.18 10.44
N TRP A 222 -0.21 -12.87 10.36
CA TRP A 222 0.32 -11.89 11.34
C TRP A 222 -0.74 -11.28 12.25
N GLY A 223 -2.03 -11.45 11.97
CA GLY A 223 -3.11 -10.95 12.82
C GLY A 223 -3.52 -9.50 12.56
N PRO A 224 -4.32 -8.91 13.48
CA PRO A 224 -4.84 -7.56 13.32
C PRO A 224 -3.74 -6.48 13.31
N VAL A 225 -3.89 -5.51 12.43
CA VAL A 225 -2.96 -4.39 12.23
C VAL A 225 -3.50 -3.15 12.94
N ALA A 226 -2.62 -2.38 13.58
CA ALA A 226 -3.03 -1.14 14.26
C ALA A 226 -3.49 -0.07 13.27
N ALA A 227 -4.51 0.70 13.64
CA ALA A 227 -5.03 1.82 12.85
C ALA A 227 -3.92 2.81 12.45
N THR A 228 -2.98 3.06 13.36
CA THR A 228 -1.81 3.94 13.16
C THR A 228 -0.80 3.43 12.14
N SER A 229 -0.92 2.18 11.70
CA SER A 229 -0.06 1.60 10.66
C SER A 229 -0.66 1.75 9.26
N ILE A 230 -1.93 2.18 9.16
CA ILE A 230 -2.61 2.43 7.90
C ILE A 230 -2.13 3.78 7.34
N VAL A 231 -1.67 3.73 6.09
CA VAL A 231 -1.13 4.89 5.36
C VAL A 231 -2.24 5.68 4.68
N GLY A 232 -3.27 5.00 4.18
CA GLY A 232 -4.40 5.65 3.52
C GLY A 232 -5.35 4.65 2.85
N ARG A 233 -6.44 5.18 2.29
CA ARG A 233 -7.46 4.42 1.58
C ARG A 233 -7.19 4.39 0.09
N VAL A 234 -7.38 3.24 -0.53
CA VAL A 234 -7.20 3.05 -1.97
C VAL A 234 -8.45 3.39 -2.75
N GLN A 235 -8.25 4.16 -3.80
CA GLN A 235 -9.19 4.43 -4.87
C GLN A 235 -8.54 3.98 -6.18
N ARG A 236 -9.27 3.21 -7.00
CA ARG A 236 -8.78 2.81 -8.32
C ARG A 236 -8.85 4.01 -9.27
N LEU A 237 -7.77 4.28 -9.99
CA LEU A 237 -7.74 5.30 -11.03
C LEU A 237 -7.90 4.64 -12.40
N GLY A 238 -9.12 4.69 -12.96
CA GLY A 238 -9.44 4.21 -14.30
C GLY A 238 -9.68 2.68 -14.41
N PRO A 239 -10.22 2.23 -15.57
CA PRO A 239 -10.33 0.81 -15.92
C PRO A 239 -8.97 0.18 -16.21
#